data_AF-X1G5W7-F1
#
_entry.id   AF-X1G5W7-F1
#
_cell.length_a   1.000
_cell.length_b   1.000
_cell.length_c   1.000
_cell.angle_alpha   90.00
_cell.angle_beta   90.00
_cell.angle_gamma   90.00
#
_symmetry.space_group_name_H-M   'P 1'
#
loop_
_entity.id
_entity.type
_entity.pdbx_description
1 polymer ?
#
loop_
_entity_poly.entity_id
_entity_poly.type
_entity_poly.pdbx_seq_one_letter_code
_entity_poly.pdbx_strand_id
1 'polypeptide(L)'
;MIDQLKTQAISGVKWNGLLMGVTTALQFITLAILARLLSPSDFGLMGMIMIVIGFAQLFADMGLSNAIIQRQDVPESHLSSFFWINVLVGILLFACILLIRPLAVIYFEQPILSNYLIFAAFIFLITPVGQIFTTLLRKELKFKTLSKIEIVGTVVYSVSTVSLA
;
A
#
# COMPACT_ATOMS: atom_id res chain seq x y z
N MET A 1 9.07 -33.35 -3.94
CA MET A 1 8.80 -32.02 -4.56
C MET A 1 7.33 -31.64 -4.50
N ILE A 2 6.40 -32.47 -5.01
CA ILE A 2 4.95 -32.17 -5.03
C ILE A 2 4.35 -32.00 -3.63
N ASP A 3 4.73 -32.84 -2.66
CA ASP A 3 4.22 -32.73 -1.28
C ASP A 3 4.74 -31.48 -0.53
N GLN A 4 5.96 -31.02 -0.84
CA GLN A 4 6.51 -29.80 -0.26
C GLN A 4 5.77 -28.56 -0.80
N LEU A 5 5.49 -28.52 -2.10
CA LEU A 5 4.71 -27.44 -2.72
C LEU A 5 3.26 -27.43 -2.21
N LYS A 6 2.61 -28.59 -2.05
CA LYS A 6 1.28 -28.70 -1.42
C LYS A 6 1.31 -28.16 0.01
N THR A 7 2.32 -28.55 0.80
CA THR A 7 2.43 -28.09 2.20
C THR A 7 2.66 -26.58 2.29
N GLN A 8 3.54 -26.02 1.45
CA GLN A 8 3.76 -24.57 1.39
C GLN A 8 2.52 -23.82 0.91
N ALA A 9 1.81 -24.32 -0.10
CA ALA A 9 0.56 -23.72 -0.59
C ALA A 9 -0.53 -23.72 0.49
N ILE A 10 -0.77 -24.85 1.16
CA ILE A 10 -1.77 -24.95 2.25
C ILE A 10 -1.38 -24.04 3.42
N SER A 11 -0.10 -24.01 3.79
CA SER A 11 0.37 -23.08 4.83
C SER A 11 0.19 -21.62 4.39
N GLY A 12 0.41 -21.32 3.11
CA GLY A 12 0.23 -20.01 2.52
C GLY A 12 -1.21 -19.53 2.56
N VAL A 13 -2.17 -20.41 2.26
CA VAL A 13 -3.60 -20.10 2.39
C VAL A 13 -3.96 -19.78 3.85
N LYS A 14 -3.47 -20.56 4.81
CA LYS A 14 -3.70 -20.29 6.25
C LYS A 14 -3.13 -18.94 6.68
N TRP A 15 -1.88 -18.63 6.27
CA TRP A 15 -1.22 -17.38 6.63
C TRP A 15 -1.87 -16.16 5.96
N ASN A 16 -2.21 -16.24 4.67
CA ASN A 16 -2.93 -15.16 3.99
C ASN A 16 -4.35 -14.97 4.56
N GLY A 17 -5.06 -16.05 4.89
CA GLY A 17 -6.37 -15.96 5.53
C GLY A 17 -6.30 -15.29 6.91
N LEU A 18 -5.32 -15.67 7.72
CA LEU A 18 -5.06 -15.03 9.02
C LEU A 18 -4.72 -13.54 8.84
N LEU A 19 -3.80 -13.23 7.93
CA LEU A 19 -3.41 -11.88 7.57
C LEU A 19 -4.65 -11.05 7.20
N MET A 20 -5.45 -11.52 6.25
CA MET A 20 -6.66 -10.83 5.79
C MET A 20 -7.67 -10.61 6.91
N GLY A 21 -7.90 -11.64 7.76
CA GLY A 21 -8.81 -11.51 8.90
C GLY A 21 -8.32 -10.47 9.91
N VAL A 22 -7.04 -10.51 10.27
CA VAL A 22 -6.44 -9.57 11.23
C VAL A 22 -6.43 -8.14 10.68
N THR A 23 -5.98 -7.93 9.45
CA THR A 23 -5.91 -6.59 8.86
C THR A 23 -7.29 -5.99 8.65
N THR A 24 -8.26 -6.78 8.19
CA THR A 24 -9.66 -6.32 8.03
C THR A 24 -10.27 -5.95 9.38
N ALA A 25 -10.08 -6.79 10.41
CA ALA A 25 -10.59 -6.50 11.75
C ALA A 25 -9.95 -5.22 12.33
N LEU A 26 -8.63 -5.05 12.20
CA LEU A 26 -7.94 -3.85 12.64
C LEU A 26 -8.40 -2.60 11.89
N GLN A 27 -8.52 -2.67 10.57
CA GLN A 27 -9.02 -1.57 9.75
C GLN A 27 -10.44 -1.15 10.17
N PHE A 28 -11.33 -2.13 10.40
CA PHE A 28 -12.70 -1.86 10.85
C PHE A 28 -12.72 -1.22 12.24
N ILE A 29 -11.94 -1.73 13.19
CA ILE A 29 -11.83 -1.18 14.55
C ILE A 29 -11.29 0.25 14.49
N THR A 30 -10.19 0.48 13.76
CA THR A 30 -9.60 1.80 13.59
C THR A 30 -10.61 2.78 12.98
N LEU A 31 -11.34 2.37 11.94
CA LEU A 31 -12.38 3.19 11.33
C LEU A 31 -13.49 3.55 12.32
N ALA A 32 -13.96 2.58 13.11
CA ALA A 32 -15.00 2.80 14.11
C ALA A 32 -14.55 3.74 15.25
N ILE A 33 -13.28 3.65 15.66
CA ILE A 33 -12.67 4.56 16.64
C ILE A 33 -12.56 5.97 16.06
N LEU A 34 -11.97 6.10 14.87
CA LEU A 34 -11.83 7.38 14.20
C LEU A 34 -13.18 8.06 14.01
N ALA A 35 -14.22 7.34 13.61
CA ALA A 35 -15.57 7.89 13.40
C ALA A 35 -16.17 8.52 14.67
N ARG A 36 -15.65 8.20 15.86
CA ARG A 36 -16.02 8.83 17.13
C ARG A 36 -15.09 9.96 17.55
N LEU A 37 -13.80 9.90 17.19
CA LEU A 37 -12.79 10.89 17.56
C LEU A 37 -12.79 12.10 16.62
N LEU A 38 -12.89 11.86 15.32
CA LEU A 38 -12.81 12.91 14.30
C LEU A 38 -14.17 13.60 14.09
N SER A 39 -14.09 14.87 13.74
CA SER A 39 -15.27 15.60 13.28
C SER A 39 -15.74 15.09 11.90
N PRO A 40 -17.02 15.28 11.54
CA PRO A 40 -17.51 14.94 10.20
C PRO A 40 -16.75 15.64 9.08
N SER A 41 -16.26 16.86 9.31
CA SER A 41 -15.44 17.60 8.34
C SER A 41 -14.07 16.94 8.10
N ASP A 42 -13.41 16.45 9.16
CA ASP A 42 -12.12 15.78 9.03
C ASP A 42 -12.26 14.42 8.32
N PHE A 43 -13.36 13.70 8.60
CA PHE A 43 -13.70 12.49 7.87
C PHE A 43 -13.93 12.74 6.38
N GLY A 44 -14.64 13.82 6.05
CA GLY A 44 -14.86 14.24 4.67
C GLY A 44 -13.54 14.52 3.95
N LEU A 45 -12.63 15.23 4.61
CA LEU A 45 -11.31 15.55 4.06
C LEU A 45 -10.47 14.28 3.80
N MET A 46 -10.47 13.32 4.74
CA MET A 46 -9.82 12.02 4.53
C MET A 46 -10.37 11.30 3.30
N GLY A 47 -11.70 11.28 3.14
CA GLY A 47 -12.35 10.69 1.96
C GLY A 47 -11.89 11.32 0.65
N MET A 48 -11.81 12.65 0.59
CA MET A 48 -11.32 13.39 -0.58
C MET A 48 -9.87 13.03 -0.93
N ILE A 49 -9.00 12.95 0.08
CA ILE A 49 -7.61 12.52 -0.10
C ILE A 49 -7.55 11.09 -0.64
N MET A 50 -8.35 10.18 -0.07
CA MET A 50 -8.38 8.77 -0.50
C MET A 50 -8.85 8.61 -1.95
N ILE A 51 -9.79 9.44 -2.42
CA ILE A 51 -10.21 9.42 -3.83
C ILE A 51 -9.02 9.73 -4.74
N VAL A 52 -8.31 10.83 -4.47
CA VAL A 52 -7.19 11.28 -5.30
C VAL A 52 -6.02 10.29 -5.26
N ILE A 53 -5.62 9.88 -4.05
CA ILE A 53 -4.48 8.97 -3.84
C ILE A 53 -4.83 7.56 -4.32
N GLY A 54 -6.03 7.06 -4.03
CA GLY A 54 -6.48 5.73 -4.44
C GLY A 54 -6.53 5.59 -5.95
N PHE A 55 -6.95 6.64 -6.68
CA PHE A 55 -6.88 6.65 -8.13
C PHE A 55 -5.44 6.56 -8.65
N ALA A 56 -4.52 7.35 -8.08
CA ALA A 56 -3.10 7.32 -8.46
C ALA A 56 -2.42 5.96 -8.14
N GLN A 57 -2.85 5.28 -7.08
CA GLN A 57 -2.35 3.95 -6.72
C GLN A 57 -2.61 2.88 -7.79
N LEU A 58 -3.67 3.02 -8.60
CA LEU A 58 -3.94 2.09 -9.71
C LEU A 58 -2.78 2.02 -10.72
N PHE A 59 -1.97 3.08 -10.79
CA PHE A 59 -0.85 3.20 -11.71
C PHE A 59 0.50 2.85 -11.07
N ALA A 60 0.56 2.59 -9.76
CA ALA A 60 1.83 2.51 -9.03
C ALA A 60 2.66 1.25 -9.35
N ASP A 61 2.02 0.09 -9.54
CA ASP A 61 2.72 -1.19 -9.82
C ASP A 61 2.68 -1.58 -11.30
N MET A 62 1.74 -1.03 -12.09
CA MET A 62 1.53 -1.33 -13.53
C MET A 62 1.56 -2.84 -13.89
N GLY A 63 1.28 -3.73 -12.94
CA GLY A 63 1.36 -5.19 -13.11
C GLY A 63 2.77 -5.78 -13.15
N LEU A 64 3.83 -4.97 -12.95
CA LEU A 64 5.22 -5.42 -12.97
C LEU A 64 5.48 -6.48 -11.89
N SER A 65 4.92 -6.33 -10.68
CA SER A 65 5.15 -7.31 -9.61
C SER A 65 4.64 -8.70 -9.98
N ASN A 66 3.47 -8.76 -10.62
CA ASN A 66 2.89 -10.02 -11.09
C ASN A 66 3.75 -10.68 -12.18
N ALA A 67 4.35 -9.89 -13.07
CA ALA A 67 5.25 -10.41 -14.10
C ALA A 67 6.51 -11.05 -13.51
N ILE A 68 7.08 -10.46 -12.44
CA ILE A 68 8.24 -11.03 -11.73
C ILE A 68 7.88 -12.33 -11.01
N ILE A 69 6.70 -12.38 -10.37
CA ILE A 69 6.22 -13.57 -9.64
C ILE A 69 6.00 -14.76 -10.60
N GLN A 70 5.49 -14.51 -11.81
CA GLN A 70 5.18 -15.58 -12.77
C GLN A 70 6.40 -16.15 -13.50
N ARG A 71 7.47 -15.37 -13.68
CA ARG A 71 8.72 -15.87 -14.28
C ARG A 71 9.42 -16.80 -13.31
N GLN A 72 9.91 -17.96 -13.77
CA GLN A 72 10.73 -18.85 -12.93
C GLN A 72 12.10 -18.21 -12.67
N ASP A 73 12.89 -18.01 -13.72
CA ASP A 73 14.21 -17.40 -13.62
C ASP A 73 14.16 -15.91 -13.93
N VAL A 74 14.60 -15.08 -12.97
CA VAL A 74 14.73 -13.64 -13.16
C VAL A 74 16.16 -13.26 -12.80
N PRO A 75 16.98 -12.82 -13.78
CA PRO A 75 18.34 -12.40 -13.50
C PRO A 75 18.34 -11.12 -12.64
N GLU A 76 19.39 -10.91 -11.84
CA GLU A 76 19.50 -9.75 -10.95
C GLU A 76 19.41 -8.40 -11.68
N SER A 77 19.86 -8.35 -12.93
CA SER A 77 19.73 -7.16 -13.79
C SER A 77 18.26 -6.78 -14.03
N HIS A 78 17.36 -7.76 -14.17
CA HIS A 78 15.93 -7.52 -14.33
C HIS A 78 15.27 -7.05 -13.03
N LEU A 79 15.73 -7.56 -11.88
CA LEU A 79 15.27 -7.08 -10.57
C LEU A 79 15.70 -5.64 -10.32
N SER A 80 16.92 -5.30 -10.70
CA SER A 80 17.45 -3.93 -10.63
C SER A 80 16.64 -2.97 -11.52
N SER A 81 16.37 -3.36 -12.77
CA SER A 81 15.52 -2.59 -13.67
C SER A 81 14.09 -2.44 -13.13
N PHE A 82 13.50 -3.51 -12.59
CA PHE A 82 12.19 -3.47 -11.95
C PHE A 82 12.15 -2.47 -10.80
N PHE A 83 13.16 -2.46 -9.95
CA PHE A 83 13.26 -1.52 -8.83
C PHE A 83 13.29 -0.07 -9.33
N TRP A 84 14.20 0.25 -10.25
CA TRP A 84 14.33 1.61 -10.76
C TRP A 84 13.10 2.09 -11.53
N ILE A 85 12.43 1.21 -12.28
CA ILE A 85 11.16 1.54 -12.95
C ILE A 85 10.09 1.89 -11.91
N ASN A 86 9.91 1.08 -10.85
CA ASN A 86 8.92 1.39 -9.81
C ASN A 86 9.24 2.68 -9.07
N VAL A 87 10.50 2.93 -8.75
CA VAL A 87 10.93 4.20 -8.12
C VAL A 87 10.64 5.39 -9.05
N LEU A 88 10.95 5.28 -10.34
CA LEU A 88 10.67 6.33 -11.32
C LEU A 88 9.16 6.59 -11.45
N VAL A 89 8.35 5.53 -11.56
CA VAL A 89 6.88 5.63 -11.58
C VAL A 89 6.37 6.30 -10.31
N GLY A 90 6.89 5.93 -9.15
CA GLY A 90 6.57 6.57 -7.87
C GLY A 90 6.88 8.07 -7.84
N ILE A 91 8.05 8.48 -8.34
CA ILE A 91 8.44 9.89 -8.47
C ILE A 91 7.51 10.63 -9.43
N LEU A 92 7.16 10.02 -10.56
CA LEU A 92 6.24 10.60 -11.53
C LEU A 92 4.84 10.77 -10.93
N LEU A 93 4.32 9.77 -10.21
CA LEU A 93 3.03 9.87 -9.53
C LEU A 93 3.03 10.94 -8.45
N PHE A 94 4.09 11.02 -7.64
CA PHE A 94 4.27 12.10 -6.67
C PHE A 94 4.22 13.48 -7.34
N ALA A 95 4.99 13.69 -8.40
CA ALA A 95 4.99 14.94 -9.16
C ALA A 95 3.61 15.24 -9.78
N CYS A 96 2.94 14.24 -10.34
CA CYS A 96 1.59 14.38 -10.88
C CYS A 96 0.59 14.85 -9.81
N ILE A 97 0.62 14.28 -8.60
CA ILE A 97 -0.25 14.73 -7.52
C ILE A 97 0.05 16.18 -7.14
N LEU A 98 1.32 16.59 -7.09
CA LEU A 98 1.69 17.99 -6.81
C LEU A 98 1.18 18.97 -7.87
N LEU A 99 1.12 18.56 -9.14
CA LEU A 99 0.58 19.37 -10.23
C LEU A 99 -0.96 19.38 -10.25
N ILE A 100 -1.60 18.27 -9.85
CA ILE A 100 -3.06 18.11 -9.85
C ILE A 100 -3.70 18.68 -8.58
N ARG A 101 -2.95 18.81 -7.46
CA ARG A 101 -3.49 19.34 -6.19
C ARG A 101 -4.32 20.64 -6.32
N PRO A 102 -3.96 21.69 -7.11
CA PRO A 102 -4.79 22.88 -7.23
C PRO A 102 -6.17 22.57 -7.84
N LEU A 103 -6.22 21.64 -8.80
CA LEU A 103 -7.48 21.21 -9.39
C LEU A 103 -8.36 20.49 -8.36
N ALA A 104 -7.75 19.65 -7.51
CA ALA A 104 -8.47 19.01 -6.40
C ALA A 104 -9.00 20.05 -5.40
N VAL A 105 -8.23 21.07 -5.05
CA VAL A 105 -8.68 22.16 -4.16
C VAL A 105 -9.87 22.91 -4.74
N ILE A 106 -9.84 23.20 -6.05
CA ILE A 106 -10.95 23.88 -6.74
C ILE A 106 -12.19 22.98 -6.79
N TYR A 107 -12.02 21.70 -7.11
CA TYR A 107 -13.13 20.75 -7.25
C TYR A 107 -13.83 20.45 -5.91
N PHE A 108 -13.06 20.29 -4.84
CA PHE A 108 -13.57 19.96 -3.51
C PHE A 108 -13.88 21.21 -2.66
N GLU A 109 -13.54 22.41 -3.13
CA GLU A 109 -13.72 23.69 -2.43
C GLU A 109 -13.09 23.72 -1.02
N GLN A 110 -11.99 22.98 -0.83
CA GLN A 110 -11.30 22.83 0.46
C GLN A 110 -9.81 23.24 0.35
N PRO A 111 -9.42 24.46 0.76
CA PRO A 111 -8.04 24.93 0.65
C PRO A 111 -7.02 24.08 1.42
N ILE A 112 -7.42 23.55 2.57
CA ILE A 112 -6.56 22.77 3.45
C ILE A 112 -6.14 21.43 2.80
N LEU A 113 -6.93 20.92 1.85
CA LEU A 113 -6.68 19.69 1.10
C LEU A 113 -5.33 19.71 0.39
N SER A 114 -4.89 20.90 -0.07
CA SER A 114 -3.61 21.06 -0.79
C SER A 114 -2.43 20.51 0.01
N ASN A 115 -2.34 20.86 1.29
CA ASN A 115 -1.23 20.47 2.15
C ASN A 115 -1.28 18.97 2.45
N TYR A 116 -2.47 18.44 2.75
CA TYR A 116 -2.65 17.03 3.04
C TYR A 116 -2.36 16.13 1.83
N LEU A 117 -2.68 16.57 0.61
CA LEU A 117 -2.32 15.84 -0.61
C LEU A 117 -0.81 15.73 -0.79
N ILE A 118 -0.03 16.75 -0.44
CA ILE A 118 1.45 16.68 -0.47
C ILE A 118 1.93 15.59 0.49
N PHE A 119 1.45 15.61 1.74
CA PHE A 119 1.82 14.62 2.74
C PHE A 119 1.42 13.20 2.32
N ALA A 120 0.20 13.04 1.80
CA ALA A 120 -0.28 11.74 1.35
C ALA A 120 0.49 11.23 0.12
N ALA A 121 0.93 12.11 -0.78
CA ALA A 121 1.67 11.74 -1.98
C ALA A 121 3.03 11.09 -1.68
N PHE A 122 3.65 11.36 -0.51
CA PHE A 122 4.91 10.72 -0.13
C PHE A 122 4.84 9.18 -0.12
N ILE A 123 3.63 8.61 0.00
CA ILE A 123 3.44 7.16 -0.13
C ILE A 123 4.00 6.61 -1.45
N PHE A 124 3.95 7.40 -2.54
CA PHE A 124 4.47 7.02 -3.85
C PHE A 124 5.99 7.03 -3.93
N LEU A 125 6.69 7.70 -3.00
CA LEU A 125 8.14 7.66 -2.91
C LEU A 125 8.64 6.52 -2.02
N ILE A 126 7.86 6.20 -0.98
CA ILE A 126 8.25 5.21 0.04
C ILE A 126 7.91 3.78 -0.40
N THR A 127 6.71 3.57 -0.93
CA THR A 127 6.18 2.22 -1.25
C THR A 127 7.04 1.47 -2.28
N PRO A 128 7.48 2.07 -3.40
CA PRO A 128 8.28 1.37 -4.41
C PRO A 128 9.56 0.73 -3.86
N VAL A 129 10.17 1.34 -2.83
CA VAL A 129 11.41 0.86 -2.24
C VAL A 129 11.23 -0.50 -1.57
N GLY A 130 10.09 -0.71 -0.90
CA GLY A 130 9.76 -1.99 -0.25
C GLY A 130 9.16 -3.03 -1.19
N GLN A 131 8.59 -2.58 -2.31
CA GLN A 131 7.76 -3.38 -3.21
C GLN A 131 8.50 -4.58 -3.79
N ILE A 132 9.76 -4.40 -4.24
CA ILE A 132 10.57 -5.50 -4.78
C ILE A 132 10.76 -6.63 -3.76
N PHE A 133 11.01 -6.30 -2.49
CA PHE A 133 11.23 -7.29 -1.45
C PHE A 133 9.95 -8.08 -1.14
N THR A 134 8.81 -7.39 -1.09
CA THR A 134 7.52 -8.08 -0.92
C THR A 134 7.19 -8.98 -2.10
N THR A 135 7.51 -8.55 -3.32
CA THR A 135 7.32 -9.33 -4.55
C THR A 135 8.19 -10.58 -4.57
N LEU A 136 9.46 -10.48 -4.14
CA LEU A 136 10.36 -11.63 -3.99
C LEU A 136 9.88 -12.61 -2.90
N LEU A 137 9.44 -12.12 -1.74
CA LEU A 137 8.88 -12.98 -0.69
C LEU A 137 7.62 -13.73 -1.15
N ARG A 138 6.76 -13.08 -1.96
CA ARG A 138 5.60 -13.72 -2.59
C ARG A 138 6.03 -14.79 -3.59
N LYS A 139 7.01 -14.49 -4.44
CA LYS A 139 7.58 -15.43 -5.41
C LYS A 139 8.17 -16.68 -4.75
N GLU A 140 8.85 -16.51 -3.62
CA GLU A 140 9.44 -17.60 -2.83
C GLU A 140 8.44 -18.32 -1.91
N LEU A 141 7.13 -17.99 -2.01
CA LEU A 141 6.06 -18.56 -1.18
C LEU A 141 6.29 -18.37 0.33
N LYS A 142 7.05 -17.35 0.74
CA LYS A 142 7.35 -17.01 2.14
C LYS A 142 6.21 -16.25 2.82
N PHE A 143 4.97 -16.72 2.65
CA PHE A 143 3.75 -16.06 3.14
C PHE A 143 3.70 -15.85 4.65
N LYS A 144 4.33 -16.74 5.43
CA LYS A 144 4.45 -16.57 6.89
C LYS A 144 5.22 -15.31 7.26
N THR A 145 6.34 -15.06 6.57
CA THR A 145 7.16 -13.87 6.80
C THR A 145 6.42 -12.61 6.35
N LEU A 146 5.81 -12.66 5.15
CA LEU A 146 5.00 -11.57 4.62
C LEU A 146 3.85 -11.19 5.58
N SER A 147 3.11 -12.19 6.05
CA SER A 147 1.98 -11.98 6.97
C SER A 147 2.41 -11.32 8.27
N LYS A 148 3.56 -11.73 8.84
CA LYS A 148 4.09 -11.10 10.05
C LYS A 148 4.44 -9.62 9.83
N ILE A 149 5.13 -9.31 8.72
CA ILE A 149 5.51 -7.94 8.38
C ILE A 149 4.26 -7.07 8.23
N GLU A 150 3.26 -7.53 7.49
CA GLU A 150 2.04 -6.78 7.24
C GLU A 150 1.16 -6.64 8.50
N ILE A 151 1.06 -7.66 9.36
CA ILE A 151 0.33 -7.56 10.63
C ILE A 151 1.01 -6.54 11.55
N VAL A 152 2.32 -6.62 11.72
CA VAL A 152 3.07 -5.66 12.56
C VAL A 152 2.92 -4.24 12.00
N GLY A 153 3.08 -4.07 10.69
CA GLY A 153 2.88 -2.78 10.03
C GLY A 153 1.47 -2.22 10.24
N THR A 154 0.44 -3.07 10.12
CA THR A 154 -0.96 -2.67 10.32
C THR A 154 -1.26 -2.27 11.76
N VAL A 155 -0.68 -2.98 12.73
CA VAL A 155 -0.80 -2.63 14.16
C VAL A 155 -0.12 -1.29 14.43
N VAL A 156 1.11 -1.09 13.97
CA VAL A 156 1.83 0.20 14.13
C VAL A 156 1.06 1.34 13.48
N TYR A 157 0.55 1.13 12.26
CA TYR A 157 -0.31 2.09 11.56
C TYR A 157 -1.55 2.43 12.40
N SER A 158 -2.32 1.42 12.81
CA SER A 158 -3.57 1.62 13.55
C SER A 158 -3.34 2.35 14.88
N VAL A 159 -2.32 1.95 15.63
CA VAL A 159 -1.95 2.60 16.90
C VAL A 159 -1.52 4.04 16.67
N SER A 160 -0.67 4.30 15.67
CA SER A 160 -0.20 5.67 15.36
C SER A 160 -1.36 6.57 14.94
N THR A 161 -2.25 6.06 14.08
CA THR A 161 -3.42 6.78 13.60
C THR A 161 -4.39 7.11 14.74
N VAL A 162 -4.70 6.16 15.62
CA VAL A 162 -5.59 6.40 16.77
C VAL A 162 -4.95 7.32 17.81
N SER A 163 -3.64 7.25 17.99
CA SER A 163 -2.95 8.11 18.98
C SER A 163 -2.83 9.57 18.55
N LEU A 164 -2.84 9.82 17.23
CA LEU A 164 -2.76 11.17 16.64
C LEU A 164 -4.14 11.80 16.38
N ALA A 165 -5.21 10.99 16.43
CA ALA A 165 -6.59 11.39 16.20
C ALA A 165 -7.23 12.01 17.46
#